data_AF-A0A109LPW5-F1
#
_entry.id   AF-A0A109LPW5-F1
#
_cell.length_a   1.000
_cell.length_b   1.000
_cell.length_c   1.000
_cell.angle_alpha   90.00
_cell.angle_beta   90.00
_cell.angle_gamma   90.00
#
_symmetry.space_group_name_H-M   'P 1'
#
loop_
_entity.id
_entity.type
_entity.pdbx_description
1 polymer ?
#
loop_
_entity_poly.entity_id
_entity_poly.type
_entity_poly.pdbx_seq_one_letter_code
_entity_poly.pdbx_strand_id
1 'polypeptide(L)'
;MAALGLLIAAPLSASPDTFIDFVEEPIGVSEDHLFLLRVSTDNLGYYEASRVEVYFVQIDWETGAETTLVVDRFVKSMDYDENGEAQGYSIKRDEGLKPRSPYLVMTERGGIPWIAAHRLWKLSAPPVVSDQPDWITVQHGGSHRISRDAIQDGLEKQKAFFVANIADHPRSSSMTTRQHFEERTISAAQCASDGIYDYWVPGRSTLPLLMRVRCAFDDDSEQTSLIVQLRPTPIADFQLP
;
A
#
# COMPACT_ATOMS: atom_id res chain seq x y z
N MET A 1 -63.23 -14.00 12.17
CA MET A 1 -62.03 -13.62 12.93
C MET A 1 -60.83 -13.86 12.04
N ALA A 2 -60.26 -12.80 11.45
CA ALA A 2 -59.08 -12.87 10.62
C ALA A 2 -57.87 -12.41 11.46
N ALA A 3 -56.92 -13.30 11.68
CA ALA A 3 -55.67 -12.98 12.36
C ALA A 3 -54.76 -12.25 11.37
N LEU A 4 -54.54 -10.96 11.60
CA LEU A 4 -53.61 -10.14 10.86
C LEU A 4 -52.20 -10.46 11.38
N GLY A 5 -51.47 -11.31 10.67
CA GLY A 5 -50.06 -11.61 10.96
C GLY A 5 -49.19 -10.42 10.55
N LEU A 6 -48.69 -9.67 11.52
CA LEU A 6 -47.68 -8.64 11.31
C LEU A 6 -46.34 -9.32 11.00
N LEU A 7 -46.00 -9.38 9.71
CA LEU A 7 -44.63 -9.66 9.27
C LEU A 7 -43.78 -8.44 9.62
N ILE A 8 -43.06 -8.50 10.74
CA ILE A 8 -41.98 -7.55 11.04
C ILE A 8 -40.85 -7.87 10.07
N ALA A 9 -40.80 -7.15 8.96
CA ALA A 9 -39.64 -7.16 8.09
C ALA A 9 -38.48 -6.52 8.87
N ALA A 10 -37.49 -7.33 9.27
CA ALA A 10 -36.24 -6.79 9.75
C ALA A 10 -35.65 -5.89 8.65
N PRO A 11 -35.06 -4.73 9.00
CA PRO A 11 -34.39 -3.91 8.01
C PRO A 11 -33.29 -4.76 7.36
N LEU A 12 -33.41 -4.98 6.05
CA LEU A 12 -32.32 -5.46 5.22
C LEU A 12 -31.23 -4.39 5.27
N SER A 13 -30.35 -4.47 6.27
CA SER A 13 -29.11 -3.71 6.27
C SER A 13 -28.29 -4.25 5.11
N ALA A 14 -28.12 -3.45 4.06
CA ALA A 14 -27.27 -3.81 2.94
C ALA A 14 -25.87 -4.13 3.48
N SER A 15 -25.26 -5.22 3.02
CA SER A 15 -23.85 -5.47 3.29
C SER A 15 -23.02 -4.29 2.80
N PRO A 16 -21.98 -3.86 3.53
CA PRO A 16 -21.10 -2.80 3.07
C PRO A 16 -20.50 -3.16 1.73
N ASP A 17 -20.14 -2.12 0.96
CA ASP A 17 -19.22 -2.30 -0.14
C ASP A 17 -17.93 -2.94 0.40
N THR A 18 -17.53 -4.02 -0.24
CA THR A 18 -16.25 -4.65 0.02
C THR A 18 -15.17 -3.68 -0.40
N PHE A 19 -14.17 -3.46 0.46
CA PHE A 19 -12.97 -2.75 0.06
C PHE A 19 -11.72 -3.48 0.53
N ILE A 20 -10.68 -3.36 -0.28
CA ILE A 20 -9.32 -3.74 0.07
C ILE A 20 -8.38 -2.58 -0.26
N ASP A 21 -7.58 -2.17 0.71
CA ASP A 21 -6.56 -1.13 0.54
C ASP A 21 -5.15 -1.72 0.64
N PHE A 22 -4.25 -1.21 -0.19
CA PHE A 22 -2.81 -1.46 -0.11
C PHE A 22 -2.04 -0.16 -0.04
N VAL A 23 -1.22 -0.04 1.00
CA VAL A 23 -0.38 1.14 1.16
C VAL A 23 1.08 0.72 1.31
N GLU A 24 1.95 1.38 0.56
CA GLU A 24 3.39 1.28 0.72
C GLU A 24 3.91 2.61 1.27
N GLU A 25 4.57 2.54 2.41
CA GLU A 25 5.14 3.69 3.10
C GLU A 25 6.64 3.51 3.24
N PRO A 26 7.47 4.42 2.70
CA PRO A 26 8.89 4.38 2.98
C PRO A 26 9.17 4.75 4.44
N ILE A 27 9.86 3.86 5.16
CA ILE A 27 10.16 4.03 6.58
C ILE A 27 11.64 4.24 6.87
N GLY A 28 12.51 3.98 5.90
CA GLY A 28 13.92 4.32 5.99
C GLY A 28 14.74 3.85 4.81
N VAL A 29 16.05 4.10 4.90
CA VAL A 29 17.03 3.75 3.87
C VAL A 29 18.35 3.31 4.50
N SER A 30 19.14 2.57 3.74
CA SER A 30 20.58 2.33 3.97
C SER A 30 21.33 2.61 2.67
N GLU A 31 22.65 2.42 2.69
CA GLU A 31 23.50 2.54 1.49
C GLU A 31 23.01 1.65 0.33
N ASP A 32 22.51 0.46 0.66
CA ASP A 32 22.18 -0.58 -0.33
C ASP A 32 20.67 -0.85 -0.46
N HIS A 33 19.86 -0.38 0.49
CA HIS A 33 18.44 -0.74 0.52
C HIS A 33 17.47 0.41 0.82
N LEU A 34 16.28 0.30 0.23
CA LEU A 34 15.04 0.94 0.68
C LEU A 34 14.33 0.05 1.69
N PHE A 35 13.76 0.65 2.73
CA PHE A 35 12.88 -0.05 3.65
C PHE A 35 11.46 0.53 3.57
N LEU A 36 10.49 -0.32 3.30
CA LEU A 36 9.07 0.02 3.22
C LEU A 36 8.27 -0.74 4.28
N LEU A 37 7.15 -0.14 4.69
CA LEU A 37 6.01 -0.86 5.22
C LEU A 37 5.00 -1.06 4.10
N ARG A 38 4.66 -2.32 3.84
CA ARG A 38 3.57 -2.69 2.94
C ARG A 38 2.40 -3.17 3.82
N VAL A 39 1.30 -2.45 3.77
CA VAL A 39 0.12 -2.67 4.63
C VAL A 39 -1.08 -3.00 3.75
N SER A 40 -1.78 -4.07 4.07
CA SER A 40 -3.10 -4.35 3.52
C SER A 40 -4.18 -4.16 4.57
N THR A 41 -5.31 -3.57 4.18
CA THR A 41 -6.53 -3.50 4.99
C THR A 41 -7.69 -4.08 4.18
N ASP A 42 -8.38 -5.09 4.68
CA ASP A 42 -9.58 -5.69 4.07
C ASP A 42 -10.73 -5.57 5.09
N ASN A 43 -11.87 -5.00 4.70
CA ASN A 43 -13.02 -4.88 5.62
C ASN A 43 -13.75 -6.21 5.90
N LEU A 44 -13.32 -7.31 5.30
CA LEU A 44 -13.89 -8.65 5.42
C LEU A 44 -15.38 -8.71 5.00
N GLY A 45 -15.88 -7.67 4.32
CA GLY A 45 -17.30 -7.48 4.03
C GLY A 45 -18.16 -7.12 5.26
N TYR A 46 -17.58 -6.47 6.27
CA TYR A 46 -18.27 -5.95 7.46
C TYR A 46 -17.95 -4.44 7.65
N TYR A 47 -18.91 -3.67 8.17
CA TYR A 47 -18.70 -2.23 8.42
C TYR A 47 -17.71 -1.98 9.56
N GLU A 48 -17.60 -2.94 10.47
CA GLU A 48 -17.03 -2.75 11.80
C GLU A 48 -15.91 -3.74 12.11
N ALA A 49 -15.49 -4.51 11.10
CA ALA A 49 -14.33 -5.37 11.19
C ALA A 49 -13.37 -5.07 10.05
N SER A 50 -12.08 -5.17 10.32
CA SER A 50 -11.07 -5.18 9.28
C SER A 50 -9.93 -6.11 9.61
N ARG A 51 -9.42 -6.78 8.59
CA ARG A 51 -8.18 -7.54 8.59
C ARG A 51 -7.06 -6.61 8.16
N VAL A 52 -6.05 -6.50 9.01
CA VAL A 52 -4.85 -5.71 8.74
C VAL A 52 -3.64 -6.63 8.73
N GLU A 53 -2.83 -6.51 7.69
CA GLU A 53 -1.55 -7.21 7.59
C GLU A 53 -0.43 -6.23 7.27
N VAL A 54 0.64 -6.32 8.04
CA VAL A 54 1.78 -5.40 7.97
C VAL A 54 3.02 -6.20 7.61
N TYR A 55 3.70 -5.78 6.56
CA TYR A 55 4.92 -6.38 6.06
C TYR A 55 6.04 -5.35 6.07
N PHE A 56 7.19 -5.74 6.58
CA PHE A 56 8.44 -5.02 6.37
C PHE A 56 9.05 -5.53 5.06
N VAL A 57 9.30 -4.62 4.13
CA VAL A 57 9.89 -4.93 2.82
C VAL A 57 11.22 -4.20 2.71
N GLN A 58 12.28 -4.95 2.46
CA GLN A 58 13.59 -4.44 2.10
C GLN A 58 13.77 -4.60 0.60
N ILE A 59 14.08 -3.51 -0.11
CA ILE A 59 14.32 -3.51 -1.55
C ILE A 59 15.78 -3.14 -1.78
N ASP A 60 16.52 -4.01 -2.47
CA ASP A 60 17.87 -3.74 -2.93
C ASP A 60 17.86 -2.67 -4.03
N TRP A 61 18.65 -1.61 -3.87
CA TRP A 61 18.63 -0.46 -4.78
C TRP A 61 19.11 -0.77 -6.21
N GLU A 62 19.98 -1.77 -6.37
CA GLU A 62 20.62 -2.08 -7.65
C GLU A 62 19.75 -3.04 -8.46
N THR A 63 19.37 -4.14 -7.81
CA THR A 63 18.66 -5.27 -8.42
C THR A 63 17.15 -5.12 -8.35
N GLY A 64 16.63 -4.34 -7.39
CA GLY A 64 15.20 -4.27 -7.07
C GLY A 64 14.67 -5.53 -6.38
N ALA A 65 15.54 -6.43 -5.91
CA ALA A 65 15.12 -7.64 -5.21
C ALA A 65 14.49 -7.30 -3.86
N GLU A 66 13.35 -7.93 -3.55
CA GLU A 66 12.64 -7.74 -2.29
C GLU A 66 12.94 -8.87 -1.30
N THR A 67 13.19 -8.49 -0.04
CA THR A 67 13.13 -9.40 1.11
C THR A 67 12.01 -8.95 2.04
N THR A 68 11.15 -9.87 2.44
CA THR A 68 9.97 -9.55 3.25
C THR A 68 10.02 -10.22 4.62
N LEU A 69 9.51 -9.51 5.62
CA LEU A 69 9.22 -10.03 6.96
C LEU A 69 7.80 -9.63 7.37
N VAL A 70 7.03 -10.58 7.89
CA VAL A 70 5.73 -10.29 8.51
C VAL A 70 5.96 -9.56 9.83
N VAL A 71 5.36 -8.37 9.97
CA VAL A 71 5.50 -7.49 11.15
C VAL A 71 4.37 -7.71 12.13
N ASP A 72 3.13 -7.64 11.66
CA ASP A 72 1.93 -7.88 12.47
C ASP A 72 0.79 -8.33 11.54
N ARG A 73 -0.17 -9.06 12.11
CA ARG A 73 -1.39 -9.51 11.44
C ARG A 73 -2.49 -9.62 12.47
N PHE A 74 -3.59 -8.93 12.23
CA PHE A 74 -4.69 -8.91 13.18
C PHE A 74 -6.03 -8.59 12.52
N VAL A 75 -7.09 -9.00 13.20
CA VAL A 75 -8.44 -8.50 12.98
C VAL A 75 -8.73 -7.43 14.02
N LYS A 76 -9.17 -6.27 13.56
CA LYS A 76 -9.76 -5.21 14.37
C LYS A 76 -11.28 -5.32 14.25
N SER A 77 -12.01 -5.38 15.35
CA SER A 77 -13.49 -5.44 15.35
C SER A 77 -14.08 -4.51 16.41
N MET A 78 -15.23 -3.89 16.12
CA MET A 78 -16.02 -3.16 17.12
C MET A 78 -16.60 -4.15 18.14
N ASP A 79 -16.47 -3.83 19.42
CA ASP A 79 -17.09 -4.56 20.52
C ASP A 79 -18.40 -3.87 20.93
N TYR A 80 -19.42 -4.69 21.19
CA TYR A 80 -20.74 -4.26 21.62
C TYR A 80 -21.06 -4.79 23.01
N ASP A 81 -21.75 -4.00 23.83
CA ASP A 81 -22.32 -4.49 25.08
C ASP A 81 -23.62 -5.28 24.87
N GLU A 82 -24.24 -5.70 25.97
CA GLU A 82 -25.51 -6.45 25.97
C GLU A 82 -26.69 -5.67 25.40
N ASN A 83 -26.61 -4.34 25.33
CA ASN A 83 -27.63 -3.46 24.76
C ASN A 83 -27.37 -3.12 23.29
N GLY A 84 -26.26 -3.60 22.72
CA GLY A 84 -25.83 -3.28 21.36
C GLY A 84 -25.19 -1.89 21.23
N GLU A 85 -24.73 -1.28 22.32
CA GLU A 85 -23.97 -0.04 22.26
C GLU A 85 -22.48 -0.32 22.04
N ALA A 86 -21.85 0.46 21.15
CA ALA A 86 -20.43 0.33 20.82
C ALA A 86 -19.55 0.73 22.03
N GLN A 87 -18.71 -0.18 22.50
CA GLN A 87 -17.84 0.01 23.67
C GLN A 87 -16.37 0.27 23.30
N GLY A 88 -15.98 0.03 22.05
CA GLY A 88 -14.61 0.23 21.56
C GLY A 88 -14.20 -0.82 20.55
N TYR A 89 -12.89 -1.01 20.36
CA TYR A 89 -12.36 -1.99 19.41
C TYR A 89 -11.54 -3.07 20.11
N SER A 90 -11.75 -4.31 19.72
CA SER A 90 -10.85 -5.43 20.02
C SER A 90 -9.86 -5.64 18.88
N ILE A 91 -8.64 -6.06 19.24
CA ILE A 91 -7.60 -6.47 18.29
C ILE A 91 -7.25 -7.93 18.57
N LYS A 92 -7.53 -8.81 17.61
CA LYS A 92 -7.21 -10.25 17.66
C LYS A 92 -6.08 -10.53 16.68
N ARG A 93 -4.89 -10.81 17.21
CA ARG A 93 -3.69 -11.16 16.40
C ARG A 93 -3.70 -12.63 16.02
N ASP A 94 -3.02 -12.95 14.93
CA ASP A 94 -2.80 -14.34 14.52
C ASP A 94 -2.02 -15.10 15.59
N GLU A 95 -2.42 -16.35 15.82
CA GLU A 95 -1.73 -17.22 16.77
C GLU A 95 -0.28 -17.47 16.36
N GLY A 96 0.63 -17.47 17.34
CA GLY A 96 2.05 -17.71 17.12
C GLY A 96 2.83 -16.55 16.48
N LEU A 97 2.16 -15.50 15.98
CA LEU A 97 2.83 -14.31 15.49
C LEU A 97 3.22 -13.41 16.67
N LYS A 98 4.51 -13.16 16.83
CA LYS A 98 5.03 -12.16 17.76
C LYS A 98 5.28 -10.86 16.99
N PRO A 99 4.52 -9.78 17.25
CA PRO A 99 4.73 -8.51 16.57
C PRO A 99 6.17 -8.04 16.70
N ARG A 100 6.72 -7.52 15.60
CA ARG A 100 8.08 -6.96 15.56
C ARG A 100 8.01 -5.46 15.35
N SER A 101 8.95 -4.71 15.93
CA SER A 101 9.09 -3.30 15.57
C SER A 101 9.79 -3.21 14.21
N PRO A 102 9.16 -2.62 13.17
CA PRO A 102 9.81 -2.47 11.88
C PRO A 102 11.05 -1.56 11.95
N TYR A 103 11.04 -0.59 12.88
CA TYR A 103 12.19 0.29 13.11
C TYR A 103 13.38 -0.47 13.72
N LEU A 104 13.15 -1.42 14.63
CA LEU A 104 14.24 -2.25 15.16
C LEU A 104 14.85 -3.12 14.05
N VAL A 105 14.01 -3.78 13.24
CA VAL A 105 14.47 -4.61 12.11
C VAL A 105 15.27 -3.77 11.10
N MET A 106 14.80 -2.56 10.80
CA MET A 106 15.50 -1.61 9.93
C MET A 106 16.88 -1.23 10.51
N THR A 107 16.95 -0.84 11.78
CA THR A 107 18.20 -0.43 12.44
C THR A 107 19.20 -1.59 12.53
N GLU A 108 18.75 -2.81 12.81
CA GLU A 108 19.58 -4.03 12.77
C GLU A 108 20.21 -4.26 11.39
N ARG A 109 19.57 -3.78 10.33
CA ARG A 109 20.03 -3.86 8.93
C ARG A 109 20.79 -2.62 8.48
N GLY A 110 21.25 -1.78 9.41
CA GLY A 110 22.02 -0.57 9.12
C GLY A 110 21.17 0.56 8.52
N GLY A 111 19.85 0.46 8.57
CA GLY A 111 18.95 1.49 8.08
C GLY A 111 18.78 2.66 9.05
N ILE A 112 18.61 3.85 8.47
CA ILE A 112 18.22 5.06 9.18
C ILE A 112 16.75 5.39 8.90
N PRO A 113 16.01 5.95 9.86
CA PRO A 113 14.62 6.34 9.66
C PRO A 113 14.45 7.33 8.50
N TRP A 114 13.34 7.22 7.80
CA TRP A 114 13.02 8.04 6.63
C TRP A 114 13.14 9.55 6.92
N ILE A 115 12.60 9.99 8.06
CA ILE A 115 12.65 11.39 8.50
C ILE A 115 14.07 11.90 8.72
N ALA A 116 15.03 11.03 9.04
CA ALA A 116 16.43 11.40 9.21
C ALA A 116 17.19 11.43 7.88
N ALA A 117 16.78 10.64 6.89
CA ALA A 117 17.34 10.63 5.54
C ALA A 117 16.77 11.75 4.64
N HIS A 118 15.56 12.21 4.95
CA HIS A 118 14.95 13.33 4.25
C HIS A 118 15.78 14.60 4.49
N ARG A 119 16.12 15.32 3.42
CA ARG A 119 16.67 16.67 3.54
C ARG A 119 15.70 17.55 4.34
N LEU A 120 16.09 17.93 5.56
CA LEU A 120 15.43 18.98 6.36
C LEU A 120 15.46 20.37 5.68
N TRP A 121 16.15 20.50 4.55
CA TRP A 121 16.49 21.76 3.90
C TRP A 121 15.84 21.80 2.51
N LYS A 122 14.74 22.57 2.41
CA LYS A 122 14.00 22.94 1.18
C LYS A 122 14.87 23.75 0.19
N LEU A 123 15.99 23.20 -0.27
CA LEU A 123 16.91 23.87 -1.20
C LEU A 123 16.72 23.40 -2.65
N SER A 124 16.00 22.30 -2.89
CA SER A 124 15.58 21.89 -4.23
C SER A 124 14.27 22.61 -4.60
N ALA A 125 14.16 23.05 -5.86
CA ALA A 125 12.88 23.44 -6.42
C ALA A 125 11.90 22.26 -6.30
N PRO A 126 10.59 22.51 -6.05
CA PRO A 126 9.62 21.44 -6.04
C PRO A 126 9.64 20.69 -7.38
N PRO A 127 9.50 19.36 -7.37
CA PRO A 127 9.46 18.58 -8.60
C PRO A 127 8.27 19.01 -9.46
N VAL A 128 8.47 19.11 -10.77
CA VAL A 128 7.37 19.30 -11.73
C VAL A 128 6.97 17.93 -12.25
N VAL A 129 5.71 17.55 -12.02
CA VAL A 129 5.16 16.27 -12.47
C VAL A 129 4.21 16.51 -13.63
N SER A 130 4.38 15.75 -14.71
CA SER A 130 3.47 15.72 -15.85
C SER A 130 2.98 14.30 -16.02
N ASP A 131 1.68 14.12 -15.81
CA ASP A 131 1.01 12.84 -16.02
C ASP A 131 0.49 12.76 -17.47
N GLN A 132 0.83 11.68 -18.16
CA GLN A 132 0.44 11.41 -19.54
C GLN A 132 -0.18 10.00 -19.65
N PRO A 133 -0.97 9.72 -20.71
CA PRO A 133 -1.64 8.43 -20.87
C PRO A 133 -0.71 7.22 -20.80
N ASP A 134 0.50 7.34 -21.34
CA ASP A 134 1.44 6.23 -21.49
C ASP A 134 2.63 6.31 -20.52
N TRP A 135 2.83 7.43 -19.82
CA TRP A 135 3.94 7.62 -18.88
C TRP A 135 3.72 8.77 -17.90
N ILE A 136 4.46 8.76 -16.81
CA ILE A 136 4.60 9.89 -15.89
C ILE A 136 6.01 10.46 -16.02
N THR A 137 6.11 11.78 -16.16
CA THR A 137 7.40 12.50 -16.19
C THR A 137 7.58 13.33 -14.92
N VAL A 138 8.78 13.27 -14.34
CA VAL A 138 9.16 14.06 -13.17
C VAL A 138 10.43 14.85 -13.49
N GLN A 139 10.37 16.18 -13.36
CA GLN A 139 11.51 17.07 -13.47
C GLN A 139 12.02 17.45 -12.09
N HIS A 140 13.21 16.95 -11.72
CA HIS A 140 13.86 17.26 -10.44
C HIS A 140 15.38 17.03 -10.53
N GLY A 141 16.15 18.09 -10.78
CA GLY A 141 17.60 17.98 -11.05
C GLY A 141 17.95 17.25 -12.37
N GLY A 142 16.93 16.79 -13.10
CA GLY A 142 16.97 16.08 -14.36
C GLY A 142 15.56 15.61 -14.74
N SER A 143 15.42 15.01 -15.92
CA SER A 143 14.17 14.41 -16.37
C SER A 143 14.15 12.92 -16.03
N HIS A 144 13.08 12.49 -15.38
CA HIS A 144 12.80 11.10 -15.05
C HIS A 144 11.47 10.71 -15.67
N ARG A 145 11.39 9.50 -16.21
CA ARG A 145 10.16 8.98 -16.82
C ARG A 145 9.93 7.55 -16.37
N ILE A 146 8.67 7.22 -16.09
CA ILE A 146 8.21 5.86 -15.87
C ILE A 146 7.00 5.59 -16.76
N SER A 147 7.00 4.48 -17.49
CA SER A 147 5.87 4.08 -18.34
C SER A 147 4.71 3.56 -17.49
N ARG A 148 3.49 3.63 -18.03
CA ARG A 148 2.34 2.96 -17.42
C ARG A 148 2.51 1.45 -17.36
N ASP A 149 3.16 0.85 -18.34
CA ASP A 149 3.49 -0.59 -18.33
C ASP A 149 4.38 -0.95 -17.13
N ALA A 150 5.40 -0.13 -16.82
CA ALA A 150 6.26 -0.37 -15.66
C ALA A 150 5.50 -0.23 -14.33
N ILE A 151 4.52 0.69 -14.27
CA ILE A 151 3.60 0.81 -13.13
C ILE A 151 2.71 -0.43 -13.05
N GLN A 152 2.14 -0.88 -14.16
CA GLN A 152 1.31 -2.09 -14.23
C GLN A 152 2.09 -3.32 -13.74
N ASP A 153 3.32 -3.51 -14.21
CA ASP A 153 4.20 -4.59 -13.76
C ASP A 153 4.45 -4.54 -12.25
N GLY A 154 4.59 -3.34 -11.69
CA GLY A 154 4.71 -3.13 -10.24
C GLY A 154 3.45 -3.52 -9.48
N LEU A 155 2.28 -3.15 -9.99
CA LEU A 155 0.97 -3.53 -9.43
C LEU A 155 0.74 -5.03 -9.47
N GLU A 156 1.07 -5.69 -10.60
CA GLU A 156 0.95 -7.16 -10.72
C GLU A 156 1.90 -7.90 -9.78
N LYS A 157 3.13 -7.40 -9.61
CA LYS A 157 4.08 -7.94 -8.61
C LYS A 157 3.53 -7.80 -7.19
N GLN A 158 2.94 -6.64 -6.86
CA GLN A 158 2.35 -6.39 -5.55
C GLN A 158 1.13 -7.29 -5.31
N LYS A 159 0.26 -7.47 -6.32
CA LYS A 159 -0.86 -8.42 -6.27
C LYS A 159 -0.35 -9.84 -6.02
N ALA A 160 0.60 -10.33 -6.83
CA ALA A 160 1.17 -11.66 -6.68
C ALA A 160 1.80 -11.86 -5.29
N PHE A 161 2.48 -10.84 -4.77
CA PHE A 161 3.01 -10.85 -3.42
C PHE A 161 1.91 -11.09 -2.37
N PHE A 162 0.81 -10.34 -2.42
CA PHE A 162 -0.26 -10.51 -1.44
C PHE A 162 -1.00 -11.83 -1.59
N VAL A 163 -1.30 -12.26 -2.82
CA VAL A 163 -1.90 -13.59 -3.08
C VAL A 163 -1.06 -14.70 -2.43
N ALA A 164 0.27 -14.61 -2.51
CA ALA A 164 1.15 -15.59 -1.88
C ALA A 164 1.18 -15.48 -0.35
N ASN A 165 1.18 -14.26 0.20
CA ASN A 165 1.54 -14.02 1.60
C ASN A 165 0.37 -13.75 2.56
N ILE A 166 -0.77 -13.23 2.07
CA ILE A 166 -1.93 -12.86 2.88
C ILE A 166 -2.44 -14.08 3.66
N ALA A 167 -2.82 -13.89 4.92
CA ALA A 167 -3.52 -14.97 5.62
C ALA A 167 -4.90 -15.17 4.98
N ASP A 168 -5.31 -16.43 4.88
CA ASP A 168 -6.61 -16.78 4.33
C ASP A 168 -7.66 -16.70 5.44
N HIS A 169 -8.43 -15.61 5.46
CA HIS A 169 -9.41 -15.33 6.50
C HIS A 169 -10.83 -15.41 5.90
N PRO A 170 -11.80 -15.99 6.63
CA PRO A 170 -13.20 -15.99 6.20
C PRO A 170 -13.75 -14.56 6.13
N ARG A 171 -14.65 -14.34 5.17
CA ARG A 171 -15.37 -13.08 4.97
C ARG A 171 -16.87 -13.32 5.10
N SER A 172 -17.66 -12.25 5.07
CA SER A 172 -19.12 -12.36 5.00
C SER A 172 -19.61 -12.93 3.65
N SER A 173 -18.83 -12.74 2.57
CA SER A 173 -19.10 -13.35 1.26
C SER A 173 -18.62 -14.80 1.19
N SER A 174 -18.95 -15.49 0.08
CA SER A 174 -18.46 -16.87 -0.16
C SER A 174 -16.97 -16.95 -0.49
N MET A 175 -16.29 -15.80 -0.66
CA MET A 175 -14.88 -15.73 -0.99
C MET A 175 -14.06 -15.43 0.26
N THR A 176 -12.87 -16.01 0.35
CA THR A 176 -11.90 -15.66 1.40
C THR A 176 -11.15 -14.37 1.06
N THR A 177 -10.38 -13.84 2.00
CA THR A 177 -9.45 -12.73 1.74
C THR A 177 -8.55 -13.04 0.53
N ARG A 178 -7.89 -14.20 0.50
CA ARG A 178 -6.97 -14.55 -0.60
C ARG A 178 -7.66 -14.55 -1.96
N GLN A 179 -8.85 -15.13 -2.06
CA GLN A 179 -9.60 -15.18 -3.32
C GLN A 179 -9.98 -13.78 -3.83
N HIS A 180 -10.36 -12.87 -2.93
CA HIS A 180 -10.60 -11.47 -3.34
C HIS A 180 -9.34 -10.80 -3.90
N PHE A 181 -8.17 -11.07 -3.32
CA PHE A 181 -6.91 -10.55 -3.86
C PHE A 181 -6.56 -11.18 -5.22
N GLU A 182 -6.85 -12.45 -5.44
CA GLU A 182 -6.64 -13.14 -6.71
C GLU A 182 -7.49 -12.54 -7.84
N GLU A 183 -8.75 -12.21 -7.55
CA GLU A 183 -9.69 -11.66 -8.52
C GLU A 183 -9.51 -10.15 -8.74
N ARG A 184 -8.86 -9.45 -7.82
CA ARG A 184 -8.62 -8.01 -7.95
C ARG A 184 -7.82 -7.71 -9.22
N THR A 185 -8.34 -6.81 -10.04
CA THR A 185 -7.62 -6.26 -11.21
C THR A 185 -7.33 -4.81 -10.90
N ILE A 186 -6.10 -4.32 -11.12
CA ILE A 186 -5.72 -2.91 -10.91
C ILE A 186 -5.11 -2.41 -12.20
N SER A 187 -5.64 -1.33 -12.77
CA SER A 187 -5.12 -0.77 -14.02
C SER A 187 -4.25 0.45 -13.74
N ALA A 188 -3.03 0.46 -14.30
CA ALA A 188 -2.14 1.61 -14.29
C ALA A 188 -2.76 2.88 -14.90
N ALA A 189 -3.80 2.74 -15.74
CA ALA A 189 -4.53 3.85 -16.34
C ALA A 189 -5.38 4.65 -15.32
N GLN A 190 -5.75 4.04 -14.20
CA GLN A 190 -6.49 4.67 -13.11
C GLN A 190 -5.58 5.23 -12.00
N CYS A 191 -4.27 5.20 -12.23
CA CYS A 191 -3.30 5.65 -11.27
C CYS A 191 -2.82 7.07 -11.56
N ALA A 192 -2.46 7.80 -10.52
CA ALA A 192 -1.83 9.11 -10.60
C ALA A 192 -0.60 9.16 -9.68
N SER A 193 0.31 10.10 -9.92
CA SER A 193 1.36 10.43 -8.96
C SER A 193 0.75 11.12 -7.73
N ASP A 194 1.11 10.66 -6.54
CA ASP A 194 0.60 11.20 -5.26
C ASP A 194 1.71 11.90 -4.44
N GLY A 195 2.98 11.56 -4.69
CA GLY A 195 4.10 12.20 -4.03
C GLY A 195 5.43 11.87 -4.66
N ILE A 196 6.39 12.78 -4.56
CA ILE A 196 7.77 12.57 -4.98
C ILE A 196 8.65 12.70 -3.74
N TYR A 197 9.59 11.77 -3.58
CA TYR A 197 10.52 11.77 -2.48
C TYR A 197 11.96 11.88 -3.00
N ASP A 198 12.60 13.01 -2.68
CA ASP A 198 14.03 13.25 -2.86
C ASP A 198 14.75 13.06 -1.52
N TYR A 199 15.81 12.25 -1.49
CA TYR A 199 16.49 11.93 -0.24
C TYR A 199 17.98 11.77 -0.41
N TRP A 200 18.67 12.01 0.70
CA TRP A 200 20.08 11.74 0.82
C TRP A 200 20.28 10.31 1.30
N VAL A 201 21.05 9.54 0.54
CA VAL A 201 21.47 8.20 0.93
C VAL A 201 22.93 8.28 1.37
N PRO A 202 23.28 7.82 2.58
CA PRO A 202 24.67 7.70 3.00
C PRO A 202 25.51 6.95 1.96
N GLY A 203 26.71 7.47 1.64
CA GLY A 203 27.64 6.82 0.73
C GLY A 203 27.35 6.98 -0.77
N ARG A 204 26.16 7.47 -1.17
CA ARG A 204 25.80 7.64 -2.58
C ARG A 204 25.99 9.07 -3.09
N SER A 205 26.57 9.18 -4.28
CA SER A 205 26.75 10.45 -5.00
C SER A 205 25.51 10.86 -5.81
N THR A 206 24.69 9.88 -6.24
CA THR A 206 23.42 10.09 -6.92
C THR A 206 22.27 9.84 -5.95
N LEU A 207 21.37 10.81 -5.86
CA LEU A 207 20.16 10.70 -5.03
C LEU A 207 19.13 9.89 -5.83
N PRO A 208 18.69 8.73 -5.34
CA PRO A 208 17.59 8.05 -6.00
C PRO A 208 16.31 8.86 -5.75
N LEU A 209 15.46 8.95 -6.76
CA LEU A 209 14.18 9.65 -6.66
C LEU A 209 13.08 8.60 -6.55
N LEU A 210 12.23 8.68 -5.53
CA LEU A 210 11.05 7.81 -5.45
C LEU A 210 9.79 8.57 -5.81
N MET A 211 8.81 7.87 -6.33
CA MET A 211 7.47 8.40 -6.54
C MET A 211 6.46 7.45 -5.91
N ARG A 212 5.48 8.01 -5.21
CA ARG A 212 4.25 7.30 -4.89
C ARG A 212 3.30 7.40 -6.06
N VAL A 213 2.88 6.24 -6.54
CA VAL A 213 1.75 6.10 -7.45
C VAL A 213 0.57 5.65 -6.62
N ARG A 214 -0.58 6.31 -6.78
CA ARG A 214 -1.84 5.93 -6.15
C ARG A 214 -2.87 5.63 -7.22
N CYS A 215 -3.54 4.49 -7.08
CA CYS A 215 -4.60 4.01 -7.94
C CYS A 215 -5.88 3.97 -7.11
N ALA A 216 -6.94 4.62 -7.60
CA ALA A 216 -8.25 4.58 -6.99
C ALA A 216 -9.16 3.61 -7.75
N PHE A 217 -9.99 2.88 -7.01
CA PHE A 217 -11.03 2.01 -7.53
C PHE A 217 -12.39 2.61 -7.21
N ASP A 218 -13.15 2.94 -8.26
CA ASP A 218 -14.42 3.69 -8.19
C ASP A 218 -14.36 4.92 -7.25
N ASP A 219 -15.49 5.57 -6.96
CA ASP A 219 -15.56 6.86 -6.24
C ASP A 219 -15.07 6.78 -4.77
N ASP A 220 -13.75 6.65 -4.57
CA ASP A 220 -12.97 6.78 -3.33
C ASP A 220 -12.97 5.61 -2.32
N SER A 221 -13.57 4.46 -2.60
CA SER A 221 -13.71 3.38 -1.61
C SER A 221 -12.47 2.48 -1.45
N GLU A 222 -11.66 2.34 -2.51
CA GLU A 222 -10.50 1.45 -2.53
C GLU A 222 -9.24 2.16 -3.04
N GLN A 223 -8.12 1.94 -2.36
CA GLN A 223 -6.84 2.58 -2.65
C GLN A 223 -5.71 1.57 -2.75
N THR A 224 -4.95 1.65 -3.83
CA THR A 224 -3.66 0.97 -3.96
C THR A 224 -2.57 2.00 -4.15
N SER A 225 -1.53 1.94 -3.32
CA SER A 225 -0.33 2.74 -3.52
C SER A 225 0.90 1.87 -3.74
N LEU A 226 1.76 2.34 -4.63
CA LEU A 226 3.02 1.72 -5.00
C LEU A 226 4.13 2.77 -4.88
N ILE A 227 5.25 2.40 -4.25
CA ILE A 227 6.46 3.21 -4.27
C ILE A 227 7.35 2.73 -5.43
N VAL A 228 7.57 3.60 -6.41
CA VAL A 228 8.43 3.32 -7.57
C VAL A 228 9.72 4.11 -7.50
N GLN A 229 10.83 3.47 -7.86
CA GLN A 229 12.10 4.14 -8.04
C GLN A 229 12.19 4.74 -9.45
N LEU A 230 12.39 6.04 -9.53
CA LEU A 230 12.59 6.76 -10.77
C LEU A 230 14.08 6.72 -11.16
N ARG A 231 14.35 6.18 -12.34
CA ARG A 231 15.69 6.22 -12.93
C ARG A 231 15.83 7.46 -13.82
N PRO A 232 17.01 8.10 -13.89
CA PRO A 232 17.24 9.17 -14.85
C PRO A 232 16.99 8.67 -16.28
N THR A 233 16.24 9.42 -17.08
CA THR A 233 16.07 9.11 -18.50
C THR A 233 17.36 9.50 -19.24
N PRO A 234 18.02 8.59 -19.97
CA PRO A 234 19.15 8.96 -20.83
C PRO A 234 18.73 10.06 -21.80
N ILE A 235 19.57 11.08 -21.98
CA ILE A 235 19.28 12.23 -22.87
C ILE A 235 19.01 11.79 -24.31
N ALA A 236 19.55 10.63 -24.73
CA ALA A 236 19.39 10.07 -26.07
C ALA A 236 17.96 9.61 -26.40
N ASP A 237 17.09 9.41 -25.41
CA ASP A 237 15.70 8.97 -25.61
C ASP A 237 14.72 10.14 -25.79
N PHE A 238 15.21 11.39 -25.80
CA PHE A 238 14.43 12.56 -26.19
C PHE A 238 14.32 12.67 -27.72
N GLN A 239 13.60 11.75 -28.35
CA GLN A 239 12.96 12.05 -29.63
C GLN A 239 11.66 12.79 -29.32
N LEU A 240 11.74 14.12 -29.25
CA LEU A 240 10.56 14.97 -29.37
C LEU A 240 9.97 14.76 -30.78
N PRO A 241 8.64 14.59 -30.92
CA PRO A 241 8.00 14.64 -32.22
C PRO A 241 8.18 16.01 -32.89
#